data_AF-F6ZCL3-F1
#
_entry.id   AF-F6ZCL3-F1
#
_cell.length_a   1.000
_cell.length_b   1.000
_cell.length_c   1.000
_cell.angle_alpha   90.00
_cell.angle_beta   90.00
_cell.angle_gamma   90.00
#
_symmetry.space_group_name_H-M   'P 1'
#
loop_
_entity.id
_entity.type
_entity.pdbx_description
1 polymer ?
#
loop_
_entity_poly.entity_id
_entity_poly.type
_entity_poly.pdbx_seq_one_letter_code
_entity_poly.pdbx_strand_id
1 'polypeptide(L)'
;AKKYTNKAVDAIELEEASAKLCKRRVEHLKEHASPIPSVVAQWKKTRFDRMVVDHLLRCGFYDSALKLAEESNIKDLVNTDVFITAWEVEQSLERKECETCLAWCHDNRSRLRKLKSPLEFSVHLQQFIELVRKNQRLEAVCHARKYLNTAEGAQLAEVKQAMGLLAFHHDTPVSPYKDLFSATRWQQIKEQFRYENYRLHQLGDLSVFKVTLQAGLASLKTHQCYNECTKSTDCPVCSPIFNELAKPLPFAYCAQSRLICSITGKLMNENNHPMMLPNGRVYGERGLAQIAVNGRVKCPKTNEEFNLSDAEKIYVM
;
A
#
# COMPACT_ATOMS: atom_id res chain seq x y z
N ALA A 1 41.60 -3.55 -25.95
CA ALA A 1 40.58 -4.12 -26.85
C ALA A 1 39.63 -5.07 -26.11
N LYS A 2 40.04 -6.28 -25.67
CA LYS A 2 39.15 -7.30 -25.02
C LYS A 2 38.23 -6.81 -23.89
N LYS A 3 38.72 -5.97 -22.96
CA LYS A 3 37.90 -5.43 -21.85
C LYS A 3 36.79 -4.47 -22.31
N TYR A 4 36.99 -3.77 -23.43
CA TYR A 4 36.00 -2.87 -24.01
C TYR A 4 34.97 -3.63 -24.85
N THR A 5 35.39 -4.70 -25.53
CA THR A 5 34.46 -5.59 -26.24
C THR A 5 33.52 -6.31 -25.27
N ASN A 6 34.01 -6.82 -24.14
CA ASN A 6 33.14 -7.47 -23.15
C ASN A 6 32.11 -6.49 -22.57
N LYS A 7 32.51 -5.26 -22.19
CA LYS A 7 31.58 -4.24 -21.72
C LYS A 7 30.51 -3.85 -22.74
N ALA A 8 30.86 -3.84 -24.03
CA ALA A 8 29.90 -3.54 -25.09
C ALA A 8 28.90 -4.69 -25.26
N VAL A 9 29.35 -5.94 -25.17
CA VAL A 9 28.47 -7.12 -25.19
C VAL A 9 27.51 -7.11 -24.00
N ASP A 10 28.02 -6.89 -22.78
CA ASP A 10 27.19 -6.80 -21.57
C ASP A 10 26.12 -5.69 -21.68
N ALA A 11 26.48 -4.54 -22.26
CA ALA A 11 25.56 -3.44 -22.49
C ALA A 11 24.46 -3.79 -23.51
N ILE A 12 24.82 -4.45 -24.61
CA ILE A 12 23.87 -4.90 -25.63
C ILE A 12 22.90 -5.93 -25.02
N GLU A 13 23.39 -6.90 -24.25
CA GLU A 13 22.54 -7.91 -23.60
C GLU A 13 21.54 -7.27 -22.62
N LEU A 14 21.97 -6.28 -21.85
CA LEU A 14 21.10 -5.54 -20.92
C LEU A 14 20.04 -4.72 -21.66
N GLU A 15 20.41 -4.06 -22.77
CA GLU A 15 19.49 -3.32 -23.61
C GLU A 15 18.46 -4.24 -24.29
N GLU A 16 18.90 -5.39 -24.80
CA GLU A 16 18.00 -6.40 -25.37
C GLU A 16 17.02 -6.94 -24.33
N ALA A 17 17.49 -7.26 -23.12
CA ALA A 17 16.63 -7.72 -22.04
C ALA A 17 15.57 -6.66 -21.68
N SER A 18 15.99 -5.40 -21.60
CA SER A 18 15.10 -4.27 -21.36
C SER A 18 14.07 -4.09 -22.48
N ALA A 19 14.48 -4.22 -23.74
CA ALA A 19 13.58 -4.14 -24.89
C ALA A 19 12.56 -5.29 -24.91
N LYS A 20 12.99 -6.53 -24.62
CA LYS A 20 12.11 -7.70 -24.50
C LYS A 20 11.08 -7.50 -23.38
N LEU A 21 11.51 -6.97 -22.23
CA LEU A 21 10.63 -6.64 -21.11
C LEU A 21 9.57 -5.61 -21.48
N CYS A 22 9.99 -4.51 -22.12
CA CYS A 22 9.08 -3.47 -22.62
C CYS A 22 8.07 -4.05 -23.61
N LYS A 23 8.52 -4.89 -24.55
CA LYS A 23 7.64 -5.56 -25.51
C LYS A 23 6.58 -6.42 -24.82
N ARG A 24 6.97 -7.29 -23.88
CA ARG A 24 6.03 -8.12 -23.10
C ARG A 24 4.99 -7.28 -22.35
N ARG A 25 5.42 -6.17 -21.73
CA ARG A 25 4.51 -5.26 -21.01
C ARG A 25 3.52 -4.57 -21.95
N VAL A 26 3.95 -4.17 -23.15
CA VAL A 26 3.07 -3.58 -24.17
C VAL A 26 2.09 -4.62 -24.72
N GLU A 27 2.54 -5.84 -24.97
CA GLU A 27 1.67 -6.95 -25.40
C GLU A 27 0.58 -7.23 -24.38
N HIS A 28 0.94 -7.33 -23.09
CA HIS A 28 -0.03 -7.47 -22.01
C HIS A 28 -1.04 -6.30 -21.96
N LEU A 29 -0.63 -5.05 -22.23
CA LEU A 29 -1.59 -3.94 -22.30
C LEU A 29 -2.57 -4.07 -23.47
N LYS A 30 -2.13 -4.63 -24.60
CA LYS A 30 -2.99 -4.86 -25.78
C LYS A 30 -4.05 -5.92 -25.54
N GLU A 31 -3.79 -6.92 -24.69
CA GLU A 31 -4.76 -7.98 -24.34
C GLU A 31 -6.08 -7.41 -23.80
N HIS A 32 -6.04 -6.28 -23.08
CA HIS A 32 -7.26 -5.61 -22.58
C HIS A 32 -8.18 -5.12 -23.71
N ALA A 33 -7.61 -4.74 -24.85
CA ALA A 33 -8.37 -4.28 -26.02
C ALA A 33 -8.85 -5.44 -26.91
N SER A 34 -8.63 -6.68 -26.50
CA SER A 34 -9.07 -7.86 -27.24
C SER A 34 -10.62 -7.92 -27.29
N PRO A 35 -11.21 -8.23 -28.45
CA PRO A 35 -12.64 -8.46 -28.55
C PRO A 35 -13.08 -9.78 -27.89
N ILE A 36 -12.15 -10.63 -27.48
CA ILE A 36 -12.42 -11.96 -26.92
C ILE A 36 -12.58 -11.87 -25.38
N PRO A 37 -13.76 -12.17 -24.80
CA PRO A 37 -14.00 -12.02 -23.37
C PRO A 37 -13.08 -12.85 -22.46
N SER A 38 -12.68 -14.05 -22.89
CA SER A 38 -11.78 -14.92 -22.11
C SER A 38 -10.37 -14.31 -21.98
N VAL A 39 -9.87 -13.66 -23.03
CA VAL A 39 -8.58 -12.95 -23.02
C VAL A 39 -8.64 -11.77 -22.04
N VAL A 40 -9.72 -11.00 -22.07
CA VAL A 40 -9.92 -9.87 -21.13
C VAL A 40 -10.06 -10.37 -19.69
N ALA A 41 -10.73 -11.51 -19.46
CA ALA A 41 -10.84 -12.11 -18.13
C ALA A 41 -9.46 -12.56 -17.59
N GLN A 42 -8.64 -13.19 -18.43
CA GLN A 42 -7.27 -13.56 -18.07
C GLN A 42 -6.42 -12.33 -17.78
N TRP A 43 -6.52 -11.29 -18.61
CA TRP A 43 -5.83 -10.02 -18.39
C TRP A 43 -6.20 -9.39 -17.04
N LYS A 44 -7.49 -9.40 -16.66
CA LYS A 44 -7.95 -8.90 -15.35
C LYS A 44 -7.32 -9.66 -14.19
N LYS A 45 -7.23 -11.00 -14.30
CA LYS A 45 -6.56 -11.83 -13.31
C LYS A 45 -5.07 -11.48 -13.19
N THR A 46 -4.35 -11.46 -14.31
CA THR A 46 -2.93 -11.07 -14.36
C THR A 46 -2.70 -9.68 -13.78
N ARG A 47 -3.58 -8.71 -14.08
CA ARG A 47 -3.51 -7.35 -13.51
C ARG A 47 -3.67 -7.37 -12.00
N PHE A 48 -4.63 -8.13 -11.48
CA PHE A 48 -4.84 -8.27 -10.05
C PHE A 48 -3.62 -8.89 -9.37
N ASP A 49 -3.08 -9.99 -9.92
CA ASP A 49 -1.90 -10.66 -9.37
C ASP A 49 -0.69 -9.72 -9.33
N ARG A 50 -0.47 -8.91 -10.37
CA ARG A 50 0.56 -7.85 -10.38
C ARG A 50 0.38 -6.83 -9.25
N MET A 51 -0.85 -6.40 -9.01
CA MET A 51 -1.17 -5.44 -7.94
C MET A 51 -0.91 -6.05 -6.56
N VAL A 52 -1.23 -7.32 -6.37
CA VAL A 52 -0.97 -8.06 -5.13
C VAL A 52 0.53 -8.24 -4.92
N VAL A 53 1.28 -8.65 -5.94
CA VAL A 53 2.75 -8.79 -5.85
C VAL A 53 3.41 -7.46 -5.45
N ASP A 54 3.10 -6.34 -6.13
CA ASP A 54 3.62 -5.02 -5.76
C ASP A 54 3.28 -4.66 -4.30
N HIS A 55 2.06 -4.95 -3.85
CA HIS A 55 1.65 -4.65 -2.48
C HIS A 55 2.39 -5.50 -1.45
N LEU A 56 2.53 -6.81 -1.70
CA LEU A 56 3.26 -7.72 -0.82
C LEU A 56 4.72 -7.32 -0.69
N LEU A 57 5.38 -6.95 -1.81
CA LEU A 57 6.76 -6.47 -1.80
C LEU A 57 6.91 -5.20 -0.93
N ARG A 58 5.96 -4.26 -1.02
CA ARG A 58 5.96 -3.04 -0.18
C ARG A 58 5.70 -3.31 1.30
N CYS A 59 4.94 -4.36 1.61
CA CYS A 59 4.67 -4.76 2.98
C CYS A 59 5.77 -5.65 3.58
N GLY A 60 6.78 -6.03 2.79
CA GLY A 60 7.87 -6.87 3.23
C GLY A 60 7.64 -8.39 3.11
N PHE A 61 6.57 -8.82 2.43
CA PHE A 61 6.21 -10.22 2.24
C PHE A 61 6.82 -10.78 0.94
N TYR A 62 8.15 -10.80 0.85
CA TYR A 62 8.89 -11.13 -0.38
C TYR A 62 8.67 -12.56 -0.86
N ASP A 63 8.74 -13.55 0.04
CA ASP A 63 8.57 -14.96 -0.34
C ASP A 63 7.21 -15.22 -0.98
N SER A 64 6.15 -14.66 -0.38
CA SER A 64 4.79 -14.75 -0.92
C SER A 64 4.65 -14.04 -2.26
N ALA A 65 5.28 -12.86 -2.41
CA ALA A 65 5.26 -12.10 -3.64
C ALA A 65 5.99 -12.83 -4.78
N LEU A 66 7.17 -13.41 -4.51
CA LEU A 66 7.96 -14.16 -5.48
C LEU A 66 7.26 -15.43 -5.91
N LYS A 67 6.68 -16.18 -4.95
CA LYS A 67 5.90 -17.39 -5.25
C LYS A 67 4.68 -17.08 -6.12
N LEU A 68 3.92 -16.02 -5.81
CA LEU A 68 2.78 -15.60 -6.62
C LEU A 68 3.21 -15.17 -8.03
N ALA A 69 4.33 -14.44 -8.15
CA ALA A 69 4.86 -14.01 -9.43
C ALA A 69 5.30 -15.19 -10.31
N GLU A 70 5.82 -16.25 -9.71
CA GLU A 70 6.23 -17.48 -10.38
C GLU A 70 5.03 -18.33 -10.81
N GLU A 71 4.11 -18.64 -9.89
CA GLU A 71 2.91 -19.44 -10.18
C GLU A 71 2.02 -18.78 -11.23
N SER A 72 1.96 -17.45 -11.25
CA SER A 72 1.18 -16.68 -12.24
C SER A 72 1.97 -16.37 -13.53
N ASN A 73 3.26 -16.73 -13.60
CA ASN A 73 4.16 -16.43 -14.71
C ASN A 73 4.22 -14.92 -15.08
N ILE A 74 4.28 -14.05 -14.07
CA ILE A 74 4.23 -12.58 -14.23
C ILE A 74 5.52 -11.87 -13.81
N LYS A 75 6.65 -12.58 -13.62
CA LYS A 75 7.94 -11.99 -13.20
C LYS A 75 8.31 -10.75 -14.03
N ASP A 76 8.15 -10.82 -15.35
CA ASP A 76 8.42 -9.72 -16.30
C ASP A 76 7.44 -8.53 -16.21
N LEU A 77 6.31 -8.70 -15.54
CA LEU A 77 5.27 -7.67 -15.40
C LEU A 77 5.33 -6.94 -14.06
N VAL A 78 6.21 -7.39 -13.16
CA VAL A 78 6.43 -6.81 -11.82
C VAL A 78 7.87 -6.27 -11.73
N ASN A 79 8.17 -5.50 -10.69
CA ASN A 79 9.48 -4.88 -10.48
C ASN A 79 10.20 -5.54 -9.29
N THR A 80 10.27 -6.87 -9.25
CA THR A 80 10.81 -7.64 -8.12
C THR A 80 12.21 -7.20 -7.73
N ASP A 81 13.09 -7.02 -8.70
CA ASP A 81 14.51 -6.74 -8.45
C ASP A 81 14.72 -5.42 -7.70
N VAL A 82 13.93 -4.40 -8.06
CA VAL A 82 13.94 -3.09 -7.37
C VAL A 82 13.59 -3.24 -5.90
N PHE A 83 12.61 -4.09 -5.58
CA PHE A 83 12.18 -4.33 -4.20
C PHE A 83 13.13 -5.25 -3.43
N ILE A 84 13.78 -6.20 -4.09
CA ILE A 84 14.79 -7.07 -3.46
C ILE A 84 16.02 -6.25 -3.07
N THR A 85 16.55 -5.43 -3.97
CA THR A 85 17.67 -4.53 -3.62
C THR A 85 17.30 -3.58 -2.48
N ALA A 86 16.08 -3.03 -2.51
CA ALA A 86 15.60 -2.18 -1.42
C ALA A 86 15.49 -2.93 -0.09
N TRP A 87 15.03 -4.18 -0.11
CA TRP A 87 14.96 -5.03 1.07
C TRP A 87 16.32 -5.28 1.70
N GLU A 88 17.34 -5.61 0.90
CA GLU A 88 18.69 -5.86 1.40
C GLU A 88 19.24 -4.64 2.14
N VAL A 89 19.02 -3.45 1.58
CA VAL A 89 19.38 -2.18 2.23
C VAL A 89 18.59 -1.98 3.52
N GLU A 90 17.28 -2.19 3.52
CA GLU A 90 16.45 -2.04 4.72
C GLU A 90 16.85 -3.01 5.84
N GLN A 91 17.19 -4.26 5.51
CA GLN A 91 17.67 -5.24 6.48
C GLN A 91 19.03 -4.85 7.06
N SER A 92 19.93 -4.28 6.24
CA SER A 92 21.21 -3.77 6.73
C SER A 92 21.01 -2.61 7.72
N LEU A 93 20.10 -1.69 7.42
CA LEU A 93 19.77 -0.57 8.31
C LEU A 93 19.12 -1.07 9.62
N GLU A 94 18.31 -2.13 9.57
CA GLU A 94 17.75 -2.75 10.77
C GLU A 94 18.83 -3.38 11.66
N ARG A 95 19.87 -3.97 11.04
CA ARG A 95 21.07 -4.47 11.72
C ARG A 95 22.05 -3.36 12.13
N LYS A 96 21.71 -2.08 11.87
CA LYS A 96 22.55 -0.90 12.15
C LYS A 96 23.85 -0.87 11.35
N GLU A 97 23.79 -1.36 10.11
CA GLU A 97 24.87 -1.34 9.12
C GLU A 97 24.60 -0.24 8.10
N CYS A 98 25.58 0.62 7.82
CA CYS A 98 25.42 1.73 6.87
C CYS A 98 25.96 1.39 5.46
N GLU A 99 26.82 0.38 5.38
CA GLU A 99 27.67 0.09 4.22
C GLU A 99 26.84 -0.22 2.98
N THR A 100 25.83 -1.08 3.09
CA THR A 100 24.94 -1.45 1.98
C THR A 100 24.10 -0.25 1.51
N CYS A 101 23.62 0.58 2.44
CA CYS A 101 22.87 1.80 2.09
C CYS A 101 23.77 2.83 1.38
N LEU A 102 25.03 2.98 1.81
CA LEU A 102 26.00 3.85 1.16
C LEU A 102 26.41 3.34 -0.22
N ALA A 103 26.58 2.02 -0.38
CA ALA A 103 26.81 1.41 -1.69
C ALA A 103 25.65 1.70 -2.66
N TRP A 104 24.41 1.56 -2.19
CA TRP A 104 23.23 1.93 -2.98
C TRP A 104 23.22 3.42 -3.34
N CYS A 105 23.59 4.31 -2.41
CA CYS A 105 23.71 5.76 -2.67
C CYS A 105 24.77 6.04 -3.75
N HIS A 106 25.90 5.35 -3.68
CA HIS A 106 26.99 5.48 -4.64
C HIS A 106 26.54 5.05 -6.05
N ASP A 107 25.91 3.88 -6.17
CA ASP A 107 25.46 3.33 -7.46
C ASP A 107 24.38 4.21 -8.12
N ASN A 108 23.63 4.95 -7.30
CA ASN A 108 22.55 5.85 -7.73
C ASN A 108 22.91 7.34 -7.70
N ARG A 109 24.19 7.69 -7.45
CA ARG A 109 24.62 9.05 -7.11
C ARG A 109 24.21 10.13 -8.11
N SER A 110 24.28 9.85 -9.41
CA SER A 110 23.92 10.81 -10.45
C SER A 110 22.41 11.14 -10.44
N ARG A 111 21.57 10.14 -10.19
CA ARG A 111 20.11 10.27 -10.08
C ARG A 111 19.73 10.95 -8.77
N LEU A 112 20.33 10.54 -7.66
CA LEU A 112 20.12 11.15 -6.33
C LEU A 112 20.50 12.63 -6.32
N ARG A 113 21.58 13.02 -7.01
CA ARG A 113 21.97 14.43 -7.16
C ARG A 113 20.93 15.25 -7.91
N LYS A 114 20.36 14.73 -9.00
CA LYS A 114 19.26 15.39 -9.73
C LYS A 114 18.02 15.54 -8.86
N LEU A 115 17.76 14.56 -7.99
CA LEU A 115 16.70 14.58 -7.00
C LEU A 115 17.03 15.44 -5.77
N LYS A 116 18.24 15.98 -5.63
CA LYS A 116 18.69 16.70 -4.43
C LYS A 116 18.41 15.90 -3.14
N SER A 117 18.64 14.59 -3.19
CA SER A 117 18.38 13.68 -2.08
C SER A 117 19.32 13.94 -0.90
N PRO A 118 18.82 14.08 0.34
CA PRO A 118 19.65 14.23 1.54
C PRO A 118 20.08 12.88 2.15
N LEU A 119 19.75 11.75 1.52
CA LEU A 119 19.97 10.41 2.10
C LEU A 119 21.46 10.11 2.37
N GLU A 120 22.33 10.32 1.37
CA GLU A 120 23.77 10.03 1.49
C GLU A 120 24.38 10.80 2.69
N PHE A 121 24.01 12.07 2.86
CA PHE A 121 24.38 12.88 4.01
C PHE A 121 23.87 12.28 5.34
N SER A 122 22.59 11.90 5.37
CA SER A 122 21.92 11.40 6.59
C SER A 122 22.56 10.10 7.08
N VAL A 123 22.94 9.22 6.16
CA VAL A 123 23.61 7.93 6.45
C VAL A 123 25.06 8.16 6.91
N HIS A 124 25.81 9.07 6.27
CA HIS A 124 27.15 9.44 6.76
C HIS A 124 27.12 10.10 8.14
N LEU A 125 26.11 10.92 8.41
CA LEU A 125 25.91 11.49 9.74
C LEU A 125 25.61 10.39 10.76
N GLN A 126 24.82 9.38 10.41
CA GLN A 126 24.60 8.21 11.27
C GLN A 126 25.88 7.43 11.54
N GLN A 127 26.69 7.19 10.50
CA GLN A 127 27.97 6.49 10.65
C GLN A 127 28.92 7.25 11.58
N PHE A 128 28.95 8.59 11.49
CA PHE A 128 29.66 9.43 12.46
C PHE A 128 29.17 9.20 13.89
N ILE A 129 27.84 9.23 14.12
CA ILE A 129 27.24 9.02 15.44
C ILE A 129 27.62 7.64 16.00
N GLU A 130 27.60 6.58 15.19
CA GLU A 130 27.97 5.24 15.62
C GLU A 130 29.47 5.11 15.95
N LEU A 131 30.36 5.80 15.22
CA LEU A 131 31.79 5.87 15.57
C LEU A 131 31.99 6.54 16.93
N VAL A 132 31.25 7.62 17.20
CA VAL A 132 31.27 8.27 18.53
C VAL A 132 30.72 7.33 19.61
N ARG A 133 29.63 6.60 19.33
CA ARG A 133 29.06 5.60 20.26
C ARG A 133 30.06 4.50 20.61
N LYS A 134 30.87 4.05 19.64
CA LYS A 134 31.97 3.07 19.83
C LYS A 134 33.22 3.66 20.49
N ASN A 135 33.19 4.92 20.90
CA ASN A 135 34.32 5.67 21.45
C ASN A 135 35.51 5.84 20.47
N GLN A 136 35.30 5.66 19.17
CA GLN A 136 36.30 5.84 18.11
C GLN A 136 36.34 7.31 17.65
N ARG A 137 36.63 8.23 18.57
CA ARG A 137 36.47 9.69 18.35
C ARG A 137 37.34 10.25 17.23
N LEU A 138 38.59 9.81 17.13
CA LEU A 138 39.50 10.26 16.07
C LEU A 138 39.00 9.84 14.69
N GLU A 139 38.56 8.59 14.56
CA GLU A 139 37.97 8.08 13.30
C GLU A 139 36.69 8.83 12.94
N ALA A 140 35.83 9.14 13.92
CA ALA A 140 34.63 9.94 13.71
C ALA A 140 34.97 11.31 13.11
N VAL A 141 35.96 12.02 13.67
CA VAL A 141 36.39 13.33 13.15
C VAL A 141 36.96 13.21 11.73
N CYS A 142 37.79 12.20 11.47
CA CYS A 142 38.31 11.92 10.12
C CYS A 142 37.18 11.65 9.12
N HIS A 143 36.20 10.84 9.51
CA HIS A 143 35.02 10.54 8.69
C HIS A 143 34.22 11.81 8.38
N ALA A 144 33.92 12.63 9.38
CA ALA A 144 33.18 13.87 9.18
C ALA A 144 33.91 14.85 8.25
N ARG A 145 35.23 15.00 8.40
CA ARG A 145 36.05 15.83 7.48
C ARG A 145 36.02 15.35 6.04
N LYS A 146 35.86 14.04 5.83
CA LYS A 146 35.86 13.44 4.50
C LYS A 146 34.49 13.55 3.81
N TYR A 147 33.40 13.30 4.53
CA TYR A 147 32.07 13.12 3.95
C TYR A 147 31.05 14.21 4.30
N LEU A 148 31.29 15.01 5.35
CA LEU A 148 30.36 16.05 5.83
C LEU A 148 30.91 17.48 5.61
N ASN A 149 32.01 17.63 4.88
CA ASN A 149 32.69 18.93 4.70
C ASN A 149 31.96 19.91 3.77
N THR A 150 31.15 19.41 2.84
CA THR A 150 30.33 20.21 1.92
C THR A 150 28.94 20.52 2.49
N ALA A 151 28.71 20.27 3.79
CA ALA A 151 27.43 20.56 4.43
C ALA A 151 27.22 22.07 4.53
N GLU A 152 26.05 22.54 4.09
CA GLU A 152 25.68 23.96 4.08
C GLU A 152 24.28 24.16 4.71
N GLY A 153 23.98 25.39 5.11
CA GLY A 153 22.66 25.76 5.66
C GLY A 153 22.22 24.86 6.83
N ALA A 154 21.07 24.20 6.66
CA ALA A 154 20.50 23.30 7.67
C ALA A 154 21.39 22.08 7.96
N GLN A 155 22.04 21.50 6.94
CA GLN A 155 22.94 20.35 7.12
C GLN A 155 24.14 20.71 7.98
N LEU A 156 24.67 21.94 7.83
CA LEU A 156 25.77 22.41 8.65
C LEU A 156 25.37 22.55 10.13
N ALA A 157 24.12 22.96 10.41
CA ALA A 157 23.60 23.01 11.77
C ALA A 157 23.53 21.61 12.40
N GLU A 158 23.06 20.62 11.64
CA GLU A 158 23.05 19.21 12.08
C GLU A 158 24.46 18.68 12.34
N VAL A 159 25.42 18.97 11.46
CA VAL A 159 26.83 18.58 11.66
C VAL A 159 27.41 19.22 12.93
N LYS A 160 27.17 20.51 13.16
CA LYS A 160 27.62 21.20 14.38
C LYS A 160 27.05 20.56 15.64
N GLN A 161 25.77 20.21 15.62
CA GLN A 161 25.11 19.53 16.73
C GLN A 161 25.71 18.13 16.95
N ALA A 162 25.91 17.35 15.89
CA ALA A 162 26.53 16.02 15.98
C ALA A 162 27.98 16.09 16.47
N MET A 163 28.77 17.08 16.06
CA MET A 163 30.12 17.31 16.58
C MET A 163 30.15 17.51 18.09
N GLY A 164 29.09 18.08 18.67
CA GLY A 164 28.93 18.20 20.12
C GLY A 164 28.96 16.85 20.85
N LEU A 165 28.55 15.75 20.20
CA LEU A 165 28.58 14.39 20.77
C LEU A 165 29.98 13.95 21.18
N LEU A 166 31.04 14.53 20.60
CA LEU A 166 32.43 14.24 20.97
C LEU A 166 32.73 14.59 22.45
N ALA A 167 31.98 15.53 23.02
CA ALA A 167 32.12 15.95 24.41
C ALA A 167 31.28 15.12 25.41
N PHE A 168 30.36 14.28 24.92
CA PHE A 168 29.42 13.53 25.76
C PHE A 168 29.68 12.02 25.72
N HIS A 169 29.20 11.32 26.75
CA HIS A 169 29.08 9.86 26.73
C HIS A 169 27.81 9.45 25.97
N HIS A 170 27.76 8.22 25.45
CA HIS A 170 26.59 7.75 24.67
C HIS A 170 25.31 7.63 25.51
N ASP A 171 25.44 7.44 26.82
CA ASP A 171 24.33 7.42 27.79
C ASP A 171 23.95 8.82 28.31
N THR A 172 24.35 9.88 27.63
CA THR A 172 24.05 11.25 28.07
C THR A 172 22.54 11.49 28.18
N PRO A 173 22.03 12.01 29.31
CA PRO A 173 20.63 12.39 29.44
C PRO A 173 20.32 13.75 28.78
N VAL A 174 21.35 14.46 28.31
CA VAL A 174 21.24 15.84 27.83
C VAL A 174 20.66 15.87 26.42
N SER A 175 19.49 16.48 26.27
CA SER A 175 18.92 16.81 24.95
C SER A 175 19.67 18.04 24.38
N PRO A 176 19.96 18.08 23.06
CA PRO A 176 19.47 17.17 22.01
C PRO A 176 20.39 15.98 21.71
N TYR A 177 21.46 15.78 22.49
CA TYR A 177 22.47 14.74 22.25
C TYR A 177 21.96 13.33 22.54
N LYS A 178 21.11 13.19 23.55
CA LYS A 178 20.36 11.96 23.82
C LYS A 178 19.59 11.48 22.59
N ASP A 179 18.91 12.41 21.92
CA ASP A 179 18.04 12.11 20.78
C ASP A 179 18.86 11.67 19.55
N LEU A 180 20.06 12.22 19.36
CA LEU A 180 20.99 11.78 18.32
C LEU A 180 21.47 10.35 18.51
N PHE A 181 21.62 9.87 19.75
CA PHE A 181 21.91 8.47 20.05
C PHE A 181 20.66 7.57 20.09
N SER A 182 19.47 8.09 19.80
CA SER A 182 18.25 7.27 19.81
C SER A 182 18.25 6.23 18.68
N ALA A 183 17.74 5.03 18.98
CA ALA A 183 17.50 4.00 17.98
C ALA A 183 16.42 4.38 16.96
N THR A 184 15.54 5.33 17.29
CA THR A 184 14.50 5.85 16.38
C THR A 184 15.08 6.45 15.10
N ARG A 185 16.31 6.96 15.17
CA ARG A 185 17.00 7.53 14.00
C ARG A 185 17.25 6.50 12.90
N TRP A 186 17.45 5.22 13.24
CA TRP A 186 17.56 4.14 12.26
C TRP A 186 16.26 3.91 11.50
N GLN A 187 15.11 3.98 12.19
CA GLN A 187 13.80 3.88 11.55
C GLN A 187 13.55 5.07 10.62
N GLN A 188 13.94 6.29 11.04
CA GLN A 188 13.85 7.49 10.19
C GLN A 188 14.71 7.37 8.92
N ILE A 189 15.94 6.87 9.03
CA ILE A 189 16.83 6.67 7.87
C ILE A 189 16.25 5.59 6.94
N LYS A 190 15.67 4.52 7.50
CA LYS A 190 15.00 3.47 6.73
C LYS A 190 13.78 4.00 5.97
N GLU A 191 12.95 4.83 6.60
CA GLU A 191 11.82 5.51 5.96
C GLU A 191 12.27 6.49 4.89
N GLN A 192 13.32 7.27 5.15
CA GLN A 192 13.94 8.17 4.19
C GLN A 192 14.50 7.40 2.98
N PHE A 193 15.18 6.27 3.22
CA PHE A 193 15.67 5.38 2.17
C PHE A 193 14.51 4.87 1.31
N ARG A 194 13.44 4.35 1.92
CA ARG A 194 12.24 3.89 1.22
C ARG A 194 11.67 4.97 0.31
N TYR A 195 11.50 6.18 0.85
CA TYR A 195 10.99 7.33 0.12
C TYR A 195 11.88 7.67 -1.08
N GLU A 196 13.20 7.77 -0.87
CA GLU A 196 14.15 8.09 -1.95
C GLU A 196 14.26 6.98 -2.99
N ASN A 197 14.17 5.71 -2.58
CA ASN A 197 14.12 4.56 -3.48
C ASN A 197 12.88 4.60 -4.38
N TYR A 198 11.69 4.82 -3.79
CA TYR A 198 10.45 4.93 -4.56
C TYR A 198 10.48 6.10 -5.53
N ARG A 199 10.92 7.26 -5.05
CA ARG A 199 11.08 8.47 -5.86
C ARG A 199 12.06 8.27 -7.02
N LEU A 200 13.19 7.61 -6.76
CA LEU A 200 14.21 7.29 -7.77
C LEU A 200 13.66 6.37 -8.86
N HIS A 201 12.84 5.39 -8.49
CA HIS A 201 12.19 4.46 -9.42
C HIS A 201 10.81 4.90 -9.93
N GLN A 202 10.38 6.14 -9.60
CA GLN A 202 9.06 6.68 -9.96
C GLN A 202 7.89 5.80 -9.50
N LEU A 203 8.06 5.14 -8.36
CA LEU A 203 7.02 4.39 -7.69
C LEU A 203 6.24 5.35 -6.79
N GLY A 204 4.90 5.20 -6.77
CA GLY A 204 4.08 5.93 -5.81
C GLY A 204 4.28 5.40 -4.38
N ASP A 205 4.00 6.24 -3.38
CA ASP A 205 4.08 5.86 -1.96
C ASP A 205 3.00 4.82 -1.59
N LEU A 206 1.85 4.88 -2.26
CA LEU A 206 0.76 3.94 -2.09
C LEU A 206 0.80 2.89 -3.21
N SER A 207 0.58 1.62 -2.84
CA SER A 207 0.41 0.56 -3.83
C SER A 207 -0.88 0.78 -4.63
N VAL A 208 -0.86 0.38 -5.90
CA VAL A 208 -2.05 0.44 -6.76
C VAL A 208 -3.18 -0.42 -6.18
N PHE A 209 -2.83 -1.54 -5.54
CA PHE A 209 -3.77 -2.39 -4.81
C PHE A 209 -4.52 -1.61 -3.73
N LYS A 210 -3.78 -0.93 -2.85
CA LYS A 210 -4.35 -0.16 -1.73
C LYS A 210 -5.27 0.94 -2.24
N VAL A 211 -4.83 1.72 -3.21
CA VAL A 211 -5.64 2.81 -3.81
C VAL A 211 -6.91 2.27 -4.44
N THR A 212 -6.82 1.18 -5.21
CA THR A 212 -7.98 0.59 -5.90
C THR A 212 -8.99 0.01 -4.91
N LEU A 213 -8.51 -0.70 -3.87
CA LEU A 213 -9.37 -1.23 -2.81
C LEU A 213 -10.07 -0.09 -2.06
N GLN A 214 -9.34 0.94 -1.66
CA GLN A 214 -9.90 2.10 -0.97
C GLN A 214 -10.91 2.85 -1.85
N ALA A 215 -10.63 3.05 -3.14
CA ALA A 215 -11.57 3.68 -4.06
C ALA A 215 -12.88 2.86 -4.20
N GLY A 216 -12.77 1.53 -4.31
CA GLY A 216 -13.93 0.64 -4.35
C GLY A 216 -14.73 0.62 -3.06
N LEU A 217 -14.07 0.67 -1.90
CA LEU A 217 -14.76 0.80 -0.61
C LEU A 217 -15.45 2.16 -0.47
N ALA A 218 -14.79 3.24 -0.87
CA ALA A 218 -15.33 4.60 -0.82
C ALA A 218 -16.57 4.76 -1.71
N SER A 219 -16.60 4.13 -2.88
CA SER A 219 -17.77 4.19 -3.78
C SER A 219 -18.99 3.43 -3.27
N LEU A 220 -18.82 2.51 -2.31
CA LEU A 220 -19.89 1.70 -1.71
C LEU A 220 -20.23 2.14 -0.27
N LYS A 221 -19.36 2.92 0.37
CA LYS A 221 -19.49 3.30 1.78
C LYS A 221 -20.65 4.26 1.97
N THR A 222 -21.61 3.87 2.80
CA THR A 222 -22.73 4.73 3.23
C THR A 222 -22.74 4.86 4.76
N HIS A 223 -23.48 5.84 5.28
CA HIS A 223 -23.68 5.97 6.74
C HIS A 223 -24.31 4.71 7.35
N GLN A 224 -25.10 3.96 6.57
CA GLN A 224 -25.77 2.73 7.01
C GLN A 224 -24.81 1.57 7.27
N CYS A 225 -23.58 1.62 6.75
CA CYS A 225 -22.57 0.59 6.98
C CYS A 225 -22.07 0.52 8.43
N TYR A 226 -22.32 1.57 9.24
CA TYR A 226 -21.84 1.67 10.63
C TYR A 226 -22.96 1.57 11.67
N ASN A 227 -24.18 1.27 11.24
CA ASN A 227 -25.30 0.98 12.13
C ASN A 227 -25.65 -0.51 12.04
N GLU A 228 -25.56 -1.22 13.17
CA GLU A 228 -25.78 -2.67 13.24
C GLU A 228 -27.15 -3.10 12.69
N CYS A 229 -28.16 -2.24 12.83
CA CYS A 229 -29.51 -2.53 12.35
C CYS A 229 -29.68 -2.44 10.83
N THR A 230 -28.72 -1.82 10.13
CA THR A 230 -28.79 -1.51 8.69
C THR A 230 -27.67 -2.16 7.88
N LYS A 231 -26.75 -2.89 8.53
CA LYS A 231 -25.73 -3.68 7.84
C LYS A 231 -26.37 -4.72 6.91
N SER A 232 -25.82 -4.81 5.71
CA SER A 232 -26.18 -5.80 4.70
C SER A 232 -25.07 -6.85 4.60
N THR A 233 -25.45 -8.13 4.55
CA THR A 233 -24.52 -9.26 4.33
C THR A 233 -23.85 -9.20 2.97
N ASP A 234 -24.53 -8.61 1.99
CA ASP A 234 -24.06 -8.56 0.60
C ASP A 234 -23.23 -7.29 0.32
N CYS A 235 -23.10 -6.39 1.31
CA CYS A 235 -22.32 -5.18 1.19
C CYS A 235 -20.87 -5.44 1.60
N PRO A 236 -19.88 -5.27 0.69
CA PRO A 236 -18.47 -5.46 1.01
C PRO A 236 -18.00 -4.58 2.18
N VAL A 237 -18.49 -3.34 2.29
CA VAL A 237 -18.13 -2.39 3.36
C VAL A 237 -18.69 -2.80 4.72
N CYS A 238 -19.77 -3.58 4.76
CA CYS A 238 -20.36 -4.06 6.03
C CYS A 238 -19.60 -5.28 6.59
N SER A 239 -18.74 -5.93 5.80
CA SER A 239 -17.86 -6.99 6.28
C SER A 239 -16.91 -6.44 7.36
N PRO A 240 -16.70 -7.14 8.49
CA PRO A 240 -15.85 -6.65 9.57
C PRO A 240 -14.45 -6.20 9.12
N ILE A 241 -13.82 -6.97 8.23
CA ILE A 241 -12.46 -6.72 7.74
C ILE A 241 -12.40 -5.41 6.93
N PHE A 242 -13.36 -5.21 6.03
CA PHE A 242 -13.38 -4.03 5.17
C PHE A 242 -13.99 -2.81 5.85
N ASN A 243 -14.85 -2.99 6.85
CA ASN A 243 -15.48 -1.90 7.58
C ASN A 243 -14.43 -1.04 8.30
N GLU A 244 -13.47 -1.68 8.96
CA GLU A 244 -12.32 -1.03 9.61
C GLU A 244 -11.48 -0.24 8.61
N LEU A 245 -11.13 -0.87 7.47
CA LEU A 245 -10.37 -0.20 6.40
C LEU A 245 -11.12 0.98 5.78
N ALA A 246 -12.45 0.91 5.75
CA ALA A 246 -13.29 1.95 5.16
C ALA A 246 -13.54 3.14 6.10
N LYS A 247 -13.30 3.03 7.42
CA LYS A 247 -13.56 4.09 8.40
C LYS A 247 -13.00 5.47 8.00
N PRO A 248 -11.73 5.62 7.61
CA PRO A 248 -11.17 6.93 7.24
C PRO A 248 -11.57 7.43 5.85
N LEU A 249 -12.26 6.61 5.03
CA LEU A 249 -12.62 6.95 3.65
C LEU A 249 -13.84 7.87 3.56
N PRO A 250 -14.02 8.64 2.50
CA PRO A 250 -15.24 9.43 2.30
C PRO A 250 -16.46 8.53 2.07
N PHE A 251 -17.65 9.06 2.36
CA PHE A 251 -18.92 8.42 2.02
C PHE A 251 -19.23 8.61 0.53
N ALA A 252 -19.86 7.61 -0.07
CA ALA A 252 -20.33 7.66 -1.44
C ALA A 252 -21.41 8.74 -1.61
N TYR A 253 -21.31 9.51 -2.69
CA TYR A 253 -22.38 10.40 -3.11
C TYR A 253 -23.42 9.61 -3.91
N CYS A 254 -24.61 9.43 -3.35
CA CYS A 254 -25.71 8.72 -4.00
C CYS A 254 -26.78 9.71 -4.46
N ALA A 255 -26.77 10.07 -5.76
CA ALA A 255 -27.80 10.94 -6.33
C ALA A 255 -29.17 10.27 -6.47
N GLN A 256 -29.20 8.94 -6.58
CA GLN A 256 -30.42 8.15 -6.73
C GLN A 256 -30.36 6.94 -5.80
N SER A 257 -31.40 6.78 -5.00
CA SER A 257 -31.57 5.62 -4.13
C SER A 257 -32.61 4.66 -4.72
N ARG A 258 -32.37 3.37 -4.55
CA ARG A 258 -33.25 2.29 -4.99
C ARG A 258 -33.50 1.37 -3.81
N LEU A 259 -34.76 1.02 -3.58
CA LEU A 259 -35.14 0.09 -2.53
C LEU A 259 -34.94 -1.34 -3.03
N ILE A 260 -34.14 -2.12 -2.33
CA ILE A 260 -33.88 -3.52 -2.66
C ILE A 260 -34.40 -4.38 -1.51
N CYS A 261 -35.21 -5.38 -1.83
CA CYS A 261 -35.75 -6.31 -0.85
C CYS A 261 -34.63 -7.19 -0.30
N SER A 262 -34.39 -7.18 1.01
CA SER A 262 -33.31 -7.94 1.64
C SER A 262 -33.53 -9.47 1.63
N ILE A 263 -34.73 -9.95 1.31
CA ILE A 263 -35.05 -11.38 1.20
C ILE A 263 -34.72 -11.89 -0.20
N THR A 264 -35.11 -11.14 -1.24
CA THR A 264 -35.04 -11.60 -2.64
C THR A 264 -33.91 -10.96 -3.44
N GLY A 265 -33.28 -9.91 -2.94
CA GLY A 265 -32.32 -9.08 -3.67
C GLY A 265 -32.93 -8.30 -4.84
N LYS A 266 -34.27 -8.32 -5.00
CA LYS A 266 -34.97 -7.66 -6.13
C LYS A 266 -35.38 -6.24 -5.77
N LEU A 267 -35.42 -5.38 -6.79
CA LEU A 267 -35.92 -4.01 -6.68
C LEU A 267 -37.35 -4.00 -6.15
N MET A 268 -37.63 -3.11 -5.22
CA MET A 268 -38.98 -2.82 -4.74
C MET A 268 -39.53 -1.64 -5.55
N ASN A 269 -40.66 -1.86 -6.21
CA ASN A 269 -41.29 -0.96 -7.16
C ASN A 269 -42.78 -1.29 -7.28
N GLU A 270 -43.45 -0.76 -8.30
CA GLU A 270 -44.87 -1.00 -8.61
C GLU A 270 -45.24 -2.49 -8.78
N ASN A 271 -44.27 -3.35 -9.12
CA ASN A 271 -44.49 -4.78 -9.33
C ASN A 271 -44.03 -5.64 -8.14
N ASN A 272 -43.42 -5.02 -7.12
CA ASN A 272 -42.92 -5.65 -5.91
C ASN A 272 -42.94 -4.59 -4.79
N HIS A 273 -44.12 -4.35 -4.24
CA HIS A 273 -44.34 -3.19 -3.38
C HIS A 273 -43.52 -3.27 -2.09
N PRO A 274 -43.05 -2.13 -1.57
CA PRO A 274 -42.58 -2.04 -0.20
C PRO A 274 -43.70 -2.33 0.81
N MET A 275 -43.50 -3.36 1.65
CA MET A 275 -44.41 -3.79 2.71
C MET A 275 -43.70 -3.70 4.06
N MET A 276 -44.31 -3.04 5.03
CA MET A 276 -43.79 -2.84 6.38
C MET A 276 -44.48 -3.79 7.36
N LEU A 277 -43.71 -4.59 8.10
CA LEU A 277 -44.21 -5.41 9.20
C LEU A 277 -44.50 -4.53 10.45
N PRO A 278 -45.30 -5.01 11.41
CA PRO A 278 -45.63 -4.24 12.64
C PRO A 278 -44.42 -3.77 13.46
N ASN A 279 -43.26 -4.42 13.33
CA ASN A 279 -42.00 -3.99 13.96
C ASN A 279 -41.24 -2.91 13.18
N GLY A 280 -41.85 -2.32 12.14
CA GLY A 280 -41.27 -1.26 11.32
C GLY A 280 -40.26 -1.73 10.27
N ARG A 281 -40.04 -3.03 10.10
CA ARG A 281 -39.13 -3.56 9.06
C ARG A 281 -39.82 -3.66 7.71
N VAL A 282 -39.16 -3.16 6.68
CA VAL A 282 -39.69 -3.11 5.31
C VAL A 282 -39.06 -4.18 4.42
N TYR A 283 -39.90 -4.91 3.71
CA TYR A 283 -39.52 -5.95 2.75
C TYR A 283 -40.35 -5.81 1.47
N GLY A 284 -39.88 -6.40 0.37
CA GLY A 284 -40.70 -6.48 -0.84
C GLY A 284 -41.83 -7.50 -0.67
N GLU A 285 -43.01 -7.19 -1.18
CA GLU A 285 -44.20 -8.04 -1.20
C GLU A 285 -43.89 -9.49 -1.63
N ARG A 286 -43.13 -9.66 -2.72
CA ARG A 286 -42.72 -10.99 -3.21
C ARG A 286 -41.84 -11.74 -2.23
N GLY A 287 -41.01 -11.01 -1.48
CA GLY A 287 -40.13 -11.59 -0.46
C GLY A 287 -40.91 -12.07 0.76
N LEU A 288 -41.86 -11.28 1.24
CA LEU A 288 -42.74 -11.70 2.34
C LEU A 288 -43.59 -12.92 1.95
N ALA A 289 -44.16 -12.93 0.75
CA ALA A 289 -44.91 -14.07 0.24
C ALA A 289 -44.06 -15.35 0.15
N GLN A 290 -42.77 -15.23 -0.17
CA GLN A 290 -41.85 -16.37 -0.25
C GLN A 290 -41.52 -17.00 1.11
N ILE A 291 -41.46 -16.20 2.19
CA ILE A 291 -41.11 -16.68 3.53
C ILE A 291 -42.33 -16.92 4.42
N ALA A 292 -43.54 -16.64 3.92
CA ALA A 292 -44.77 -16.86 4.66
C ALA A 292 -45.10 -18.36 4.74
N VAL A 293 -45.40 -18.84 5.94
CA VAL A 293 -45.86 -20.21 6.20
C VAL A 293 -47.19 -20.13 6.93
N ASN A 294 -48.25 -20.68 6.34
CA ASN A 294 -49.62 -20.65 6.89
C ASN A 294 -50.09 -19.22 7.24
N GLY A 295 -49.80 -18.24 6.37
CA GLY A 295 -50.20 -16.84 6.56
C GLY A 295 -49.39 -16.06 7.61
N ARG A 296 -48.35 -16.67 8.21
CA ARG A 296 -47.45 -16.02 9.17
C ARG A 296 -46.05 -15.86 8.59
N VAL A 297 -45.40 -14.76 8.93
CA VAL A 297 -44.03 -14.44 8.52
C VAL A 297 -43.18 -14.23 9.76
N LYS A 298 -42.02 -14.90 9.79
CA LYS A 298 -40.96 -14.63 10.75
C LYS A 298 -39.99 -13.60 10.18
N CYS A 299 -39.86 -12.46 10.85
CA CYS A 299 -38.96 -11.38 10.43
C CYS A 299 -37.51 -11.87 10.42
N PRO A 300 -36.78 -11.85 9.28
CA PRO A 300 -35.41 -12.35 9.22
C PRO A 300 -34.38 -11.58 10.06
N LYS A 301 -34.73 -10.36 10.52
CA LYS A 301 -33.83 -9.49 11.29
C LYS A 301 -34.10 -9.53 12.79
N THR A 302 -35.35 -9.62 13.22
CA THR A 302 -35.73 -9.60 14.66
C THR A 302 -36.16 -10.96 15.19
N ASN A 303 -36.41 -11.94 14.31
CA ASN A 303 -37.00 -13.25 14.63
C ASN A 303 -38.43 -13.19 15.22
N GLU A 304 -39.09 -12.03 15.21
CA GLU A 304 -40.49 -11.88 15.62
C GLU A 304 -41.43 -12.41 14.53
N GLU A 305 -42.57 -12.97 14.93
CA GLU A 305 -43.58 -13.53 14.03
C GLU A 305 -44.82 -12.65 13.97
N PHE A 306 -45.31 -12.39 12.76
CA PHE A 306 -46.49 -11.57 12.49
C PHE A 306 -47.39 -12.24 11.46
N ASN A 307 -48.68 -11.89 11.42
CA ASN A 307 -49.52 -12.31 10.30
C ASN A 307 -49.16 -11.47 9.07
N LEU A 308 -49.17 -12.09 7.90
CA LEU A 308 -48.89 -11.40 6.64
C LEU A 308 -49.94 -10.30 6.35
N SER A 309 -51.17 -10.47 6.85
CA SER A 309 -52.25 -9.49 6.78
C SER A 309 -51.95 -8.18 7.51
N ASP A 310 -51.07 -8.23 8.51
CA ASP A 310 -50.73 -7.09 9.36
C ASP A 310 -49.62 -6.23 8.71
N ALA A 311 -49.13 -6.64 7.53
CA ALA A 311 -48.12 -5.90 6.78
C ALA A 311 -48.76 -4.77 5.96
N GLU A 312 -48.29 -3.54 6.16
CA GLU A 312 -48.83 -2.37 5.47
C GLU A 312 -47.98 -1.99 4.25
N LYS A 313 -48.64 -1.67 3.13
CA LYS A 313 -47.97 -1.14 1.95
C LYS A 313 -47.51 0.29 2.23
N ILE A 314 -46.24 0.58 1.98
CA ILE A 314 -45.68 1.92 2.15
C ILE A 314 -45.29 2.55 0.80
N TYR A 315 -45.32 3.88 0.77
CA TYR A 315 -44.93 4.69 -0.37
C TYR A 315 -43.70 5.53 0.01
N VAL A 316 -42.68 5.52 -0.82
CA VAL A 316 -41.50 6.38 -0.65
C VAL A 316 -41.63 7.52 -1.66
N MET A 317 -41.79 8.74 -1.13
CA MET A 317 -41.84 9.99 -1.89
C MET A 317 -40.44 10.55 -2.12
#